data_AF-S4N1G1-F1
#
_entry.id   AF-S4N1G1-F1
#
_cell.length_a   1.000
_cell.length_b   1.000
_cell.length_c   1.000
_cell.angle_alpha   90.00
_cell.angle_beta   90.00
_cell.angle_gamma   90.00
#
_symmetry.space_group_name_H-M   'P 1'
#
loop_
_entity.id
_entity.type
_entity.pdbx_description
1 polymer ?
#
loop_
_entity_poly.entity_id
_entity_poly.type
_entity_poly.pdbx_seq_one_letter_code
_entity_poly.pdbx_strand_id
1 'polypeptide(L)'
;MPLLEELGYVPKWKYAPGEEIRQHAQAIARHFGLYDDACFRTQVSELRWDEGESAWIVTTDRGDRMTAHHVVVATGLLSQPKLPGIEGIETFKGHMFHTSRWDYDYTGGDANGGLHKLADKRVALIGTGATAIQVVPHLGRDAQHLYVFQRTPSSVDVRGQRPTDPEWAGSLEPGWARRRRDNFLAVVTGGRADEDLVADGWTGTARLQQKLIPTDGFTGLTPEERERLEEIADFQKMNELRARVDAIVEDPETAEKLKPWYRYMCKRPTFSDGYLETFNRPNVTLVDTADHGGVERFTERAAVVGGVEYEADCVIFGTGFEVGVSGLLSGQLPAYGRDGVALLEAWRKTGPRTLHGFYSRGFPNLFMLGSVQSASSVNYVHVLDEQATHVAEVIAEARRRGVRCVEPTAEAETAWGAVIRAKSVDLYKFQSECTPGYYNAEGMPRPRSESYGDGPIAFYELIRRWRAEGGMDEVLGS
;
A
#
# COMPACT_ATOMS: atom_id res chain seq x y z
N MET A 1 2.27 -10.20 8.95
CA MET A 1 2.24 -11.49 8.22
C MET A 1 0.95 -12.21 8.60
N PRO A 2 0.21 -12.81 7.65
CA PRO A 2 -1.06 -13.48 7.94
C PRO A 2 -0.85 -14.92 8.45
N LEU A 3 -1.88 -15.52 9.04
CA LEU A 3 -1.92 -16.95 9.40
C LEU A 3 -0.73 -17.44 10.26
N LEU A 4 -0.30 -16.64 11.24
CA LEU A 4 0.88 -16.96 12.04
C LEU A 4 0.64 -18.16 12.97
N GLU A 5 -0.53 -18.23 13.62
CA GLU A 5 -0.87 -19.30 14.56
C GLU A 5 -1.16 -20.61 13.84
N GLU A 6 -1.86 -20.53 12.72
CA GLU A 6 -2.23 -21.66 11.86
C GLU A 6 -0.99 -22.40 11.33
N LEU A 7 0.10 -21.67 11.12
CA LEU A 7 1.39 -22.23 10.71
C LEU A 7 2.34 -22.50 11.88
N GLY A 8 1.96 -22.16 13.11
CA GLY A 8 2.86 -22.25 14.28
C GLY A 8 4.13 -21.41 14.12
N TYR A 9 4.04 -20.27 13.41
CA TYR A 9 5.19 -19.43 13.07
C TYR A 9 5.21 -18.13 13.87
N VAL A 10 6.34 -17.87 14.53
CA VAL A 10 6.65 -16.56 15.12
C VAL A 10 7.76 -15.92 14.27
N PRO A 11 7.55 -14.70 13.71
CA PRO A 11 8.57 -14.03 12.91
C PRO A 11 9.88 -13.86 13.67
N LYS A 12 11.01 -13.94 12.97
CA LYS A 12 12.36 -13.87 13.55
C LYS A 12 12.75 -12.45 13.96
N TRP A 13 12.09 -11.46 13.39
CA TRP A 13 12.38 -10.05 13.58
C TRP A 13 11.10 -9.30 13.96
N LYS A 14 11.25 -8.20 14.72
CA LYS A 14 10.15 -7.24 14.93
C LYS A 14 9.55 -6.81 13.59
N TYR A 15 10.41 -6.65 12.58
CA TYR A 15 10.02 -6.34 11.22
C TYR A 15 10.64 -7.32 10.24
N ALA A 16 9.81 -8.23 9.72
CA ALA A 16 10.26 -9.26 8.79
C ALA A 16 10.86 -8.65 7.50
N PRO A 17 12.08 -9.05 7.08
CA PRO A 17 12.63 -8.69 5.78
C PRO A 17 11.85 -9.38 4.65
N GLY A 18 12.04 -8.89 3.42
CA GLY A 18 11.31 -9.37 2.24
C GLY A 18 11.42 -10.88 2.01
N GLU A 19 12.60 -11.46 2.24
CA GLU A 19 12.80 -12.91 2.08
C GLU A 19 12.02 -13.75 3.10
N GLU A 20 11.94 -13.32 4.36
CA GLU A 20 11.11 -13.99 5.39
C GLU A 20 9.63 -13.93 5.00
N ILE A 21 9.16 -12.77 4.51
CA ILE A 21 7.78 -12.61 4.03
C ILE A 21 7.51 -13.55 2.85
N ARG A 22 8.44 -13.65 1.88
CA ARG A 22 8.31 -14.55 0.72
C ARG A 22 8.26 -16.02 1.16
N GLN A 23 9.17 -16.43 2.05
CA GLN A 23 9.20 -17.79 2.57
C GLN A 23 7.91 -18.15 3.32
N HIS A 24 7.36 -17.22 4.09
CA HIS A 24 6.09 -17.40 4.79
C HIS A 24 4.90 -17.53 3.83
N ALA A 25 4.85 -16.72 2.76
CA ALA A 25 3.83 -16.87 1.73
C ALA A 25 3.88 -18.26 1.06
N GLN A 26 5.08 -18.78 0.78
CA GLN A 26 5.25 -20.13 0.27
C GLN A 26 4.89 -21.20 1.32
N ALA A 27 5.16 -20.94 2.61
CA ALA A 27 4.80 -21.85 3.69
C ALA A 27 3.27 -21.99 3.80
N ILE A 28 2.52 -20.89 3.66
CA ILE A 28 1.05 -20.89 3.60
C ILE A 28 0.60 -21.75 2.42
N ALA A 29 1.15 -21.51 1.23
CA ALA A 29 0.78 -22.27 0.02
C ALA A 29 1.06 -23.77 0.18
N ARG A 30 2.17 -24.16 0.82
CA ARG A 30 2.46 -25.58 1.11
C ARG A 30 1.52 -26.16 2.17
N HIS A 31 1.26 -25.43 3.24
CA HIS A 31 0.41 -25.91 4.35
C HIS A 31 -1.01 -26.24 3.88
N PHE A 32 -1.57 -25.42 2.99
CA PHE A 32 -2.93 -25.59 2.47
C PHE A 32 -3.00 -26.24 1.08
N GLY A 33 -1.88 -26.75 0.53
CA GLY A 33 -1.86 -27.42 -0.77
C GLY A 33 -2.18 -26.53 -1.99
N LEU A 34 -1.97 -25.22 -1.90
CA LEU A 34 -2.46 -24.23 -2.89
C LEU A 34 -1.69 -24.24 -4.23
N TYR A 35 -0.57 -24.94 -4.32
CA TYR A 35 0.23 -24.99 -5.54
C TYR A 35 -0.48 -25.76 -6.66
N ASP A 36 -1.30 -26.75 -6.32
CA ASP A 36 -2.01 -27.58 -7.29
C ASP A 36 -3.12 -26.78 -8.01
N ASP A 37 -3.62 -25.71 -7.38
CA ASP A 37 -4.66 -24.82 -7.88
C ASP A 37 -4.12 -23.50 -8.47
N ALA A 38 -2.79 -23.38 -8.65
CA ALA A 38 -2.14 -22.13 -9.04
C ALA A 38 -1.60 -22.13 -10.48
N CYS A 39 -2.07 -21.18 -11.29
CA CYS A 39 -1.54 -20.91 -12.63
C CYS A 39 -0.55 -19.72 -12.61
N PHE A 40 0.75 -20.00 -12.42
CA PHE A 40 1.78 -18.96 -12.47
C PHE A 40 2.19 -18.55 -13.90
N ARG A 41 2.77 -17.35 -14.02
CA ARG A 41 3.20 -16.73 -15.29
C ARG A 41 2.05 -16.61 -16.30
N THR A 42 0.85 -16.35 -15.78
CA THR A 42 -0.39 -16.21 -16.55
C THR A 42 -1.03 -14.90 -16.13
N GLN A 43 -1.32 -14.04 -17.10
CA GLN A 43 -2.11 -12.85 -16.89
C GLN A 43 -3.54 -13.11 -17.37
N VAL A 44 -4.52 -12.85 -16.52
CA VAL A 44 -5.93 -12.83 -16.95
C VAL A 44 -6.14 -11.59 -17.82
N SER A 45 -6.66 -11.79 -19.03
CA SER A 45 -6.89 -10.73 -20.01
C SER A 45 -8.32 -10.22 -20.04
N GLU A 46 -9.31 -11.03 -19.67
CA GLU A 46 -10.72 -10.62 -19.63
C GLU A 46 -11.54 -11.54 -18.71
N LEU A 47 -12.53 -10.94 -18.04
CA LEU A 47 -13.63 -11.61 -17.35
C LEU A 47 -14.94 -11.30 -18.06
N ARG A 48 -15.74 -12.31 -18.42
CA ARG A 48 -17.05 -12.14 -19.05
C ARG A 48 -18.10 -13.03 -18.40
N TRP A 49 -19.19 -12.44 -17.93
CA TRP A 49 -20.32 -13.17 -17.40
C TRP A 49 -21.09 -13.88 -18.51
N ASP A 50 -21.40 -15.15 -18.31
CA ASP A 50 -22.28 -15.96 -19.13
C ASP A 50 -23.59 -16.22 -18.37
N GLU A 51 -24.68 -15.65 -18.86
CA GLU A 51 -26.01 -15.77 -18.26
C GLU A 51 -26.54 -17.20 -18.32
N GLY A 52 -26.27 -17.91 -19.42
CA GLY A 52 -26.76 -19.27 -19.63
C GLY A 52 -26.10 -20.28 -18.69
N GLU A 53 -24.82 -20.09 -18.40
CA GLU A 53 -24.06 -20.96 -17.49
C GLU A 53 -24.07 -20.48 -16.03
N SER A 54 -24.52 -19.23 -15.77
CA SER A 54 -24.38 -18.58 -14.45
C SER A 54 -22.94 -18.65 -13.94
N ALA A 55 -22.00 -18.32 -14.83
CA ALA A 55 -20.57 -18.44 -14.59
C ALA A 55 -19.78 -17.36 -15.34
N TRP A 56 -18.57 -17.11 -14.86
CA TRP A 56 -17.58 -16.26 -15.52
C TRP A 56 -16.74 -17.07 -16.49
N ILE A 57 -16.61 -16.57 -17.72
CA ILE A 57 -15.57 -16.95 -18.67
C ILE A 57 -14.33 -16.10 -18.37
N VAL A 58 -13.21 -16.78 -18.13
CA VAL A 58 -11.92 -16.17 -17.79
C VAL A 58 -10.94 -16.48 -18.93
N THR A 59 -10.44 -15.44 -19.59
CA THR A 59 -9.42 -15.60 -20.65
C THR A 59 -8.04 -15.14 -20.18
N THR A 60 -6.99 -15.71 -20.76
CA THR A 60 -5.61 -15.42 -20.37
C THR A 60 -4.74 -15.02 -21.55
N ASP A 61 -3.59 -14.41 -21.24
CA ASP A 61 -2.51 -14.10 -22.19
C ASP A 61 -1.84 -15.35 -22.82
N ARG A 62 -2.22 -16.55 -22.38
CA ARG A 62 -1.76 -17.84 -22.93
C ARG A 62 -2.82 -18.53 -23.80
N GLY A 63 -3.96 -17.88 -24.03
CA GLY A 63 -5.06 -18.41 -24.83
C GLY A 63 -5.96 -19.39 -24.07
N ASP A 64 -5.85 -19.45 -22.73
CA ASP A 64 -6.75 -20.26 -21.92
C ASP A 64 -8.16 -19.64 -21.91
N ARG A 65 -9.18 -20.49 -21.75
CA ARG A 65 -10.58 -20.10 -21.54
C ARG A 65 -11.18 -20.95 -20.43
N MET A 66 -11.10 -20.46 -19.20
CA MET A 66 -11.56 -21.15 -18.00
C MET A 66 -12.98 -20.70 -17.64
N THR A 67 -13.73 -21.55 -16.92
CA THR A 67 -15.03 -21.21 -16.35
C THR A 67 -14.96 -21.19 -14.84
N ALA A 68 -15.59 -20.20 -14.20
CA ALA A 68 -15.63 -20.07 -12.75
C ALA A 68 -16.98 -19.55 -12.28
N HIS A 69 -17.62 -20.23 -11.34
CA HIS A 69 -18.87 -19.71 -10.75
C HIS A 69 -18.65 -18.44 -9.95
N HIS A 70 -17.50 -18.32 -9.28
CA HIS A 70 -17.14 -17.17 -8.44
C HIS A 70 -15.76 -16.66 -8.85
N VAL A 71 -15.60 -15.33 -8.93
CA VAL A 71 -14.32 -14.68 -9.22
C VAL A 71 -14.01 -13.71 -8.11
N VAL A 72 -12.87 -13.91 -7.43
CA VAL A 72 -12.37 -12.98 -6.41
C VAL A 72 -11.14 -12.26 -6.96
N VAL A 73 -11.25 -10.95 -7.15
CA VAL A 73 -10.16 -10.13 -7.70
C VAL A 73 -9.32 -9.56 -6.57
N ALA A 74 -8.08 -10.08 -6.45
CA ALA A 74 -7.10 -9.71 -5.43
C ALA A 74 -5.78 -9.20 -6.04
N THR A 75 -5.84 -8.25 -6.99
CA THR A 75 -4.68 -7.79 -7.77
C THR A 75 -3.73 -6.82 -7.04
N GLY A 76 -3.99 -6.53 -5.76
CA GLY A 76 -3.21 -5.60 -4.94
C GLY A 76 -3.42 -4.11 -5.28
N LEU A 77 -2.76 -3.24 -4.49
CA LEU A 77 -2.85 -1.76 -4.61
C LEU A 77 -1.58 -1.08 -5.12
N LEU A 78 -0.49 -1.84 -5.27
CA LEU A 78 0.87 -1.35 -5.60
C LEU A 78 1.53 -2.32 -6.60
N SER A 79 0.83 -2.65 -7.68
CA SER A 79 1.27 -3.67 -8.66
C SER A 79 1.75 -3.10 -9.99
N GLN A 80 1.38 -1.86 -10.33
CA GLN A 80 1.77 -1.17 -11.57
C GLN A 80 2.87 -0.15 -11.30
N PRO A 81 4.14 -0.43 -11.67
CA PRO A 81 5.26 0.47 -11.44
C PRO A 81 5.07 1.79 -12.20
N LYS A 82 5.35 2.90 -11.54
CA LYS A 82 5.29 4.23 -12.16
C LYS A 82 6.65 4.53 -12.78
N LEU A 83 6.76 4.40 -14.09
CA LEU A 83 7.98 4.75 -14.83
C LEU A 83 7.94 6.25 -15.16
N PRO A 84 9.03 6.99 -14.92
CA PRO A 84 9.05 8.42 -15.18
C PRO A 84 9.22 8.70 -16.68
N GLY A 85 8.39 9.59 -17.23
CA GLY A 85 8.52 10.07 -18.62
C GLY A 85 9.59 11.17 -18.74
N ILE A 86 10.84 10.85 -18.40
CA ILE A 86 11.97 11.81 -18.46
C ILE A 86 12.52 11.84 -19.88
N GLU A 87 12.77 13.03 -20.42
CA GLU A 87 13.35 13.21 -21.75
C GLU A 87 14.70 12.48 -21.88
N GLY A 88 14.95 11.80 -23.00
CA GLY A 88 16.21 11.14 -23.30
C GLY A 88 16.45 9.82 -22.57
N ILE A 89 15.51 9.35 -21.75
CA ILE A 89 15.59 8.07 -21.01
C ILE A 89 15.87 6.88 -21.94
N GLU A 90 15.34 6.91 -23.17
CA GLU A 90 15.52 5.90 -24.20
C GLU A 90 16.92 5.89 -24.86
N THR A 91 17.69 6.98 -24.68
CA THR A 91 19.03 7.13 -25.29
C THR A 91 20.17 6.79 -24.33
N PHE A 92 19.89 6.72 -23.03
CA PHE A 92 20.87 6.35 -22.01
C PHE A 92 21.46 4.96 -22.28
N LYS A 93 22.79 4.86 -22.26
CA LYS A 93 23.54 3.64 -22.61
C LYS A 93 23.87 2.74 -21.42
N GLY A 94 23.74 3.26 -20.21
CA GLY A 94 23.92 2.48 -18.99
C GLY A 94 22.73 1.56 -18.71
N HIS A 95 22.82 0.81 -17.62
CA HIS A 95 21.76 -0.11 -17.22
C HIS A 95 20.62 0.63 -16.50
N MET A 96 19.37 0.21 -16.71
CA MET A 96 18.20 0.85 -16.11
C MET A 96 17.19 -0.19 -15.63
N PHE A 97 16.73 -0.10 -14.38
CA PHE A 97 15.66 -0.95 -13.87
C PHE A 97 14.86 -0.27 -12.75
N HIS A 98 13.62 -0.74 -12.55
CA HIS A 98 12.78 -0.30 -11.45
C HIS A 98 12.96 -1.21 -10.24
N THR A 99 12.95 -0.65 -9.03
CA THR A 99 13.11 -1.38 -7.76
C THR A 99 12.17 -2.58 -7.57
N SER A 100 10.98 -2.55 -8.17
CA SER A 100 10.01 -3.67 -8.14
C SER A 100 10.35 -4.84 -9.07
N ARG A 101 11.39 -4.70 -9.90
CA ARG A 101 11.96 -5.68 -10.82
C ARG A 101 13.48 -5.62 -10.69
N TRP A 102 13.96 -5.81 -9.47
CA TRP A 102 15.38 -5.71 -9.14
C TRP A 102 16.22 -6.71 -9.94
N ASP A 103 17.30 -6.24 -10.56
CA ASP A 103 18.21 -7.06 -11.35
C ASP A 103 19.44 -7.47 -10.51
N TYR A 104 19.37 -8.65 -9.89
CA TYR A 104 20.50 -9.23 -9.14
C TYR A 104 21.60 -9.78 -10.05
N ASP A 105 21.30 -10.07 -11.32
CA ASP A 105 22.34 -10.48 -12.27
C ASP A 105 23.29 -9.32 -12.55
N TYR A 106 22.75 -8.10 -12.68
CA TYR A 106 23.53 -6.87 -12.80
C TYR A 106 24.18 -6.44 -11.48
N THR A 107 23.40 -6.34 -10.40
CA THR A 107 23.88 -5.77 -9.12
C THR A 107 24.72 -6.73 -8.28
N GLY A 108 24.58 -8.04 -8.49
CA GLY A 108 25.10 -9.07 -7.59
C GLY A 108 24.36 -9.10 -6.25
N GLY A 109 24.69 -10.08 -5.41
CA GLY A 109 24.06 -10.24 -4.09
C GLY A 109 22.67 -10.88 -4.18
N ASP A 110 21.86 -10.65 -3.14
CA ASP A 110 20.49 -11.16 -3.04
C ASP A 110 19.58 -10.23 -2.22
N ALA A 111 18.39 -10.72 -1.83
CA ALA A 111 17.40 -9.98 -1.05
C ALA A 111 17.89 -9.44 0.31
N ASN A 112 19.07 -9.86 0.78
CA ASN A 112 19.72 -9.38 2.00
C ASN A 112 20.85 -8.36 1.71
N GLY A 113 21.09 -8.03 0.45
CA GLY A 113 22.13 -7.11 -0.01
C GLY A 113 23.39 -7.82 -0.52
N GLY A 114 24.54 -7.17 -0.37
CA GLY A 114 25.83 -7.70 -0.85
C GLY A 114 26.00 -7.48 -2.35
N LEU A 115 25.61 -6.30 -2.81
CA LEU A 115 25.50 -5.84 -4.21
C LEU A 115 26.89 -5.62 -4.82
N HIS A 116 27.75 -6.62 -4.71
CA HIS A 116 29.19 -6.57 -4.93
C HIS A 116 29.60 -6.23 -6.37
N LYS A 117 28.70 -6.41 -7.36
CA LYS A 117 28.97 -6.02 -8.75
C LYS A 117 28.81 -4.51 -8.99
N LEU A 118 28.39 -3.75 -7.97
CA LEU A 118 28.32 -2.30 -8.02
C LEU A 118 29.60 -1.60 -7.55
N ALA A 119 30.60 -2.35 -7.08
CA ALA A 119 31.83 -1.79 -6.47
C ALA A 119 32.63 -0.86 -7.41
N ASP A 120 32.46 -1.00 -8.72
CA ASP A 120 33.07 -0.17 -9.76
C ASP A 120 32.02 0.66 -10.56
N LYS A 121 30.81 0.80 -10.04
CA LYS A 121 29.68 1.47 -10.70
C LYS A 121 29.23 2.73 -9.98
N ARG A 122 28.97 3.76 -10.78
CA ARG A 122 28.21 4.95 -10.39
C ARG A 122 26.73 4.67 -10.56
N VAL A 123 25.98 4.75 -9.47
CA VAL A 123 24.56 4.42 -9.42
C VAL A 123 23.75 5.68 -9.18
N ALA A 124 22.75 5.92 -10.03
CA ALA A 124 21.75 6.97 -9.86
C ALA A 124 20.44 6.36 -9.35
N LEU A 125 20.02 6.68 -8.13
CA LEU A 125 18.71 6.32 -7.59
C LEU A 125 17.75 7.49 -7.71
N ILE A 126 16.64 7.33 -8.44
CA ILE A 126 15.62 8.36 -8.59
C ILE A 126 14.44 8.08 -7.66
N GLY A 127 14.20 9.01 -6.74
CA GLY A 127 13.11 8.95 -5.76
C GLY A 127 13.58 8.60 -4.36
N THR A 128 12.89 9.16 -3.37
CA THR A 128 13.25 9.10 -1.94
C THR A 128 12.09 8.61 -1.06
N GLY A 129 11.12 7.90 -1.65
CA GLY A 129 10.02 7.27 -0.91
C GLY A 129 10.49 6.04 -0.11
N ALA A 130 9.57 5.36 0.56
CA ALA A 130 9.87 4.25 1.47
C ALA A 130 10.77 3.13 0.90
N THR A 131 10.73 2.89 -0.43
CA THR A 131 11.63 1.93 -1.08
C THR A 131 13.08 2.42 -1.06
N ALA A 132 13.31 3.69 -1.41
CA ALA A 132 14.64 4.29 -1.36
C ALA A 132 15.20 4.32 0.07
N ILE A 133 14.34 4.61 1.07
CA ILE A 133 14.72 4.59 2.49
C ILE A 133 15.31 3.24 2.91
N GLN A 134 14.88 2.14 2.29
CA GLN A 134 15.40 0.79 2.56
C GLN A 134 16.61 0.44 1.69
N VAL A 135 16.66 0.89 0.44
CA VAL A 135 17.68 0.48 -0.53
C VAL A 135 18.96 1.33 -0.45
N VAL A 136 18.85 2.63 -0.12
CA VAL A 136 19.99 3.56 -0.05
C VAL A 136 21.13 3.05 0.85
N PRO A 137 20.89 2.51 2.06
CA PRO A 137 21.97 1.96 2.88
C PRO A 137 22.76 0.84 2.21
N HIS A 138 22.11 -0.02 1.43
CA HIS A 138 22.78 -1.09 0.70
C HIS A 138 23.57 -0.55 -0.50
N LEU A 139 22.97 0.36 -1.27
CA LEU A 139 23.64 0.98 -2.41
C LEU A 139 24.84 1.84 -1.98
N GLY A 140 24.69 2.66 -0.94
CA GLY A 140 25.78 3.51 -0.44
C GLY A 140 26.95 2.68 0.11
N ARG A 141 26.67 1.49 0.66
CA ARG A 141 27.70 0.55 1.10
C ARG A 141 28.48 -0.05 -0.06
N ASP A 142 27.78 -0.50 -1.10
CA ASP A 142 28.33 -1.43 -2.10
C ASP A 142 28.70 -0.78 -3.45
N ALA A 143 28.20 0.42 -3.78
CA ALA A 143 28.48 1.11 -5.04
C ALA A 143 29.78 1.93 -5.00
N GLN A 144 30.45 2.10 -6.16
CA GLN A 144 31.58 3.03 -6.28
C GLN A 144 31.17 4.45 -5.90
N HIS A 145 30.02 4.90 -6.44
CA HIS A 145 29.39 6.16 -6.07
C HIS A 145 27.87 6.03 -6.17
N LEU A 146 27.15 6.64 -5.24
CA LEU A 146 25.69 6.70 -5.25
C LEU A 146 25.22 8.16 -5.34
N TYR A 147 24.50 8.48 -6.41
CA TYR A 147 23.71 9.71 -6.52
C TYR A 147 22.26 9.42 -6.14
N VAL A 148 21.72 10.12 -5.14
CA VAL A 148 20.32 10.03 -4.74
C VAL A 148 19.57 11.28 -5.22
N PHE A 149 18.73 11.14 -6.24
CA PHE A 149 17.96 12.23 -6.80
C PHE A 149 16.65 12.41 -6.02
N GLN A 150 16.57 13.50 -5.29
CA GLN A 150 15.48 13.80 -4.38
C GLN A 150 14.69 15.01 -4.87
N ARG A 151 13.39 14.82 -5.13
CA ARG A 151 12.47 15.94 -5.36
C ARG A 151 11.80 16.43 -4.08
N THR A 152 11.48 15.51 -3.17
CA THR A 152 10.91 15.86 -1.87
C THR A 152 11.46 14.87 -0.84
N PRO A 153 12.08 15.32 0.26
CA PRO A 153 12.55 14.43 1.31
C PRO A 153 11.39 13.65 1.95
N SER A 154 11.68 12.49 2.52
CA SER A 154 10.72 11.73 3.33
C SER A 154 10.84 12.11 4.81
N SER A 155 9.78 11.87 5.58
CA SER A 155 9.85 11.83 7.04
C SER A 155 10.49 10.50 7.46
N VAL A 156 11.67 10.55 8.07
CA VAL A 156 12.46 9.37 8.45
C VAL A 156 12.59 9.28 9.96
N ASP A 157 11.75 8.44 10.56
CA ASP A 157 11.73 8.19 12.00
C ASP A 157 12.53 6.93 12.36
N VAL A 158 12.67 6.64 13.66
CA VAL A 158 13.36 5.45 14.17
C VAL A 158 12.61 4.18 13.77
N ARG A 159 13.31 3.19 13.22
CA ARG A 159 12.74 1.88 12.98
C ARG A 159 12.77 1.02 14.24
N GLY A 160 13.90 0.96 14.93
CA GLY A 160 14.07 0.11 16.10
C GLY A 160 13.99 -1.38 15.76
N GLN A 161 14.63 -1.78 14.65
CA GLN A 161 14.68 -3.18 14.22
C GLN A 161 15.42 -4.03 15.26
N ARG A 162 14.88 -5.23 15.53
CA ARG A 162 15.45 -6.17 16.51
C ARG A 162 15.03 -7.61 16.21
N PRO A 163 15.82 -8.62 16.61
CA PRO A 163 15.35 -9.99 16.63
C PRO A 163 14.16 -10.12 17.59
N THR A 164 13.30 -11.08 17.31
CA THR A 164 12.22 -11.45 18.23
C THR A 164 12.81 -12.06 19.48
N ASP A 165 12.34 -11.59 20.64
CA ASP A 165 12.72 -12.11 21.94
C ASP A 165 12.16 -13.53 22.13
N PRO A 166 13.01 -14.55 22.36
CA PRO A 166 12.58 -15.93 22.58
C PRO A 166 11.69 -16.10 23.82
N GLU A 167 11.91 -15.32 24.89
CA GLU A 167 11.09 -15.41 26.09
C GLU A 167 9.67 -14.91 25.82
N TRP A 168 9.55 -13.76 25.15
CA TRP A 168 8.27 -13.25 24.67
C TRP A 168 7.58 -14.24 23.72
N ALA A 169 8.33 -14.85 22.78
CA ALA A 169 7.77 -15.83 21.85
C ALA A 169 7.24 -17.08 22.59
N GLY A 170 7.94 -17.51 23.64
CA GLY A 170 7.54 -18.63 24.49
C GLY A 170 6.34 -18.36 25.39
N SER A 171 6.01 -17.08 25.65
CA SER A 171 4.86 -16.68 26.47
C SER A 171 3.58 -16.43 25.67
N LEU A 172 3.57 -16.72 24.37
CA LEU A 172 2.40 -16.44 23.51
C LEU A 172 1.29 -17.46 23.70
N GLU A 173 0.14 -16.99 24.15
CA GLU A 173 -1.08 -17.80 24.32
C GLU A 173 -1.92 -17.85 23.03
N PRO A 174 -2.69 -18.93 22.77
CA PRO A 174 -3.59 -19.04 21.62
C PRO A 174 -4.44 -17.77 21.40
N GLY A 175 -4.56 -17.32 20.16
CA GLY A 175 -5.21 -16.07 19.74
C GLY A 175 -4.33 -14.82 19.82
N TRP A 176 -3.04 -14.93 20.18
CA TRP A 176 -2.12 -13.79 20.31
C TRP A 176 -2.01 -12.96 19.04
N ALA A 177 -2.00 -13.59 17.87
CA ALA A 177 -1.77 -12.91 16.60
C ALA A 177 -2.96 -12.03 16.24
N ARG A 178 -4.19 -12.51 16.49
CA ARG A 178 -5.41 -11.71 16.31
C ARG A 178 -5.48 -10.58 17.34
N ARG A 179 -5.31 -10.89 18.65
CA ARG A 179 -5.29 -9.88 19.72
C ARG A 179 -4.29 -8.76 19.44
N ARG A 180 -3.08 -9.09 18.99
CA ARG A 180 -2.03 -8.12 18.65
C ARG A 180 -2.40 -7.26 17.45
N ARG A 181 -3.04 -7.81 16.42
CA ARG A 181 -3.52 -7.05 15.25
C ARG A 181 -4.66 -6.10 15.61
N ASP A 182 -5.61 -6.56 16.42
CA ASP A 182 -6.75 -5.78 16.88
C ASP A 182 -6.30 -4.64 17.82
N ASN A 183 -5.38 -4.94 18.74
CA ASN A 183 -4.74 -3.95 19.59
C ASN A 183 -4.01 -2.88 18.77
N PHE A 184 -3.17 -3.29 17.80
CA PHE A 184 -2.49 -2.34 16.93
C PHE A 184 -3.48 -1.44 16.18
N LEU A 185 -4.54 -2.04 15.62
CA LEU A 185 -5.58 -1.28 14.92
C LEU A 185 -6.24 -0.26 15.84
N ALA A 186 -6.66 -0.68 17.05
CA ALA A 186 -7.25 0.19 18.05
C ALA A 186 -6.33 1.36 18.39
N VAL A 187 -5.05 1.11 18.68
CA VAL A 187 -4.11 2.17 19.04
C VAL A 187 -3.92 3.17 17.90
N VAL A 188 -3.62 2.70 16.67
CA VAL A 188 -3.32 3.61 15.54
C VAL A 188 -4.53 4.39 15.05
N THR A 189 -5.76 3.92 15.32
CA THR A 189 -6.99 4.67 15.06
C THR A 189 -7.43 5.53 16.24
N GLY A 190 -6.70 5.58 17.36
CA GLY A 190 -7.06 6.41 18.51
C GLY A 190 -8.09 5.79 19.47
N GLY A 191 -8.37 4.50 19.33
CA GLY A 191 -9.10 3.72 20.31
C GLY A 191 -8.29 3.55 21.60
N ARG A 192 -9.00 3.23 22.70
CA ARG A 192 -8.38 2.97 24.00
C ARG A 192 -7.85 1.54 24.05
N ALA A 193 -6.59 1.39 24.44
CA ALA A 193 -6.00 0.11 24.80
C ALA A 193 -5.23 0.28 26.11
N ASP A 194 -5.36 -0.69 27.02
CA ASP A 194 -4.67 -0.66 28.31
C ASP A 194 -3.15 -0.82 28.15
N GLU A 195 -2.72 -1.54 27.11
CA GLU A 195 -1.34 -1.79 26.74
C GLU A 195 -1.16 -1.60 25.22
N ASP A 196 -0.05 -0.98 24.80
CA ASP A 196 0.39 -0.98 23.41
C ASP A 196 1.30 -2.18 23.15
N LEU A 197 0.74 -3.22 22.51
CA LEU A 197 1.47 -4.46 22.27
C LEU A 197 2.56 -4.31 21.21
N VAL A 198 2.47 -3.31 20.32
CA VAL A 198 3.42 -3.13 19.20
C VAL A 198 4.55 -2.17 19.58
N ALA A 199 4.23 -1.09 20.30
CA ALA A 199 5.15 -0.12 20.87
C ALA A 199 6.24 0.30 19.86
N ASP A 200 5.82 1.01 18.81
CA ASP A 200 6.72 1.48 17.75
C ASP A 200 6.35 2.85 17.18
N GLY A 201 7.06 3.29 16.15
CA GLY A 201 6.85 4.60 15.53
C GLY A 201 5.45 4.79 14.91
N TRP A 202 4.73 3.70 14.58
CA TRP A 202 3.33 3.81 14.16
C TRP A 202 2.43 4.13 15.36
N THR A 203 2.56 3.41 16.46
CA THR A 203 1.71 3.67 17.63
C THR A 203 2.05 4.99 18.32
N GLY A 204 3.32 5.40 18.30
CA GLY A 204 3.77 6.72 18.78
C GLY A 204 3.23 7.91 17.97
N THR A 205 2.72 7.67 16.76
CA THR A 205 2.14 8.71 15.88
C THR A 205 0.65 8.49 15.59
N ALA A 206 -0.03 7.67 16.41
CA ALA A 206 -1.44 7.36 16.25
C ALA A 206 -2.33 8.60 16.05
N ARG A 207 -2.11 9.66 16.84
CA ARG A 207 -2.87 10.91 16.73
C ARG A 207 -2.76 11.56 15.34
N LEU A 208 -1.57 11.52 14.75
CA LEU A 208 -1.33 12.08 13.42
C LEU A 208 -2.00 11.24 12.34
N GLN A 209 -1.94 9.91 12.48
CA GLN A 209 -2.50 8.98 11.50
C GLN A 209 -4.01 9.14 11.30
N GLN A 210 -4.73 9.54 12.35
CA GLN A 210 -6.17 9.81 12.32
C GLN A 210 -6.57 10.92 11.33
N LYS A 211 -5.61 11.73 10.84
CA LYS A 211 -5.88 12.69 9.77
C LYS A 211 -6.29 12.04 8.46
N LEU A 212 -5.73 10.86 8.15
CA LEU A 212 -6.05 10.12 6.92
C LEU A 212 -6.78 8.80 7.16
N ILE A 213 -6.69 8.24 8.37
CA ILE A 213 -7.42 7.02 8.73
C ILE A 213 -8.70 7.45 9.43
N PRO A 214 -9.89 7.20 8.84
CA PRO A 214 -11.14 7.54 9.48
C PRO A 214 -11.28 6.84 10.83
N THR A 215 -11.83 7.55 11.83
CA THR A 215 -11.95 7.07 13.21
C THR A 215 -13.04 7.84 13.96
N ASP A 216 -13.59 7.22 15.00
CA ASP A 216 -14.44 7.82 16.02
C ASP A 216 -13.65 8.37 17.23
N GLY A 217 -12.31 8.28 17.22
CA GLY A 217 -11.42 8.71 18.31
C GLY A 217 -11.50 10.19 18.69
N PHE A 218 -12.18 11.01 17.88
CA PHE A 218 -12.44 12.43 18.16
C PHE A 218 -13.83 12.71 18.75
N THR A 219 -14.57 11.68 19.14
CA THR A 219 -15.89 11.83 19.74
C THR A 219 -15.82 12.79 20.93
N GLY A 220 -16.58 13.88 20.86
CA GLY A 220 -16.64 14.92 21.89
C GLY A 220 -15.75 16.14 21.67
N LEU A 221 -14.96 16.20 20.58
CA LEU A 221 -14.22 17.41 20.18
C LEU A 221 -14.93 18.15 19.04
N THR A 222 -14.85 19.47 19.04
CA THR A 222 -15.27 20.25 17.86
C THR A 222 -14.26 20.08 16.71
N PRO A 223 -14.66 20.29 15.45
CA PRO A 223 -13.73 20.27 14.31
C PRO A 223 -12.53 21.20 14.50
N GLU A 224 -12.73 22.38 15.10
CA GLU A 224 -11.68 23.36 15.36
C GLU A 224 -10.71 22.90 16.45
N GLU A 225 -11.21 22.31 17.54
CA GLU A 225 -10.39 21.74 18.60
C GLU A 225 -9.54 20.58 18.08
N ARG A 226 -10.15 19.71 17.26
CA ARG A 226 -9.45 18.61 16.60
C ARG A 226 -8.33 19.13 15.71
N GLU A 227 -8.60 20.07 14.80
CA GLU A 227 -7.58 20.61 13.89
C GLU A 227 -6.42 21.24 14.66
N ARG A 228 -6.71 22.04 15.70
CA ARG A 228 -5.67 22.66 16.54
C ARG A 228 -4.78 21.63 17.22
N LEU A 229 -5.40 20.59 17.76
CA LEU A 229 -4.69 19.50 18.45
C LEU A 229 -3.82 18.68 17.51
N GLU A 230 -4.32 18.40 16.31
CA GLU A 230 -3.57 17.76 15.23
C GLU A 230 -2.38 18.63 14.79
N GLU A 231 -2.58 19.93 14.61
CA GLU A 231 -1.54 20.88 14.19
C GLU A 231 -0.40 21.00 15.22
N ILE A 232 -0.71 21.03 16.51
CA ILE A 232 0.31 21.02 17.58
C ILE A 232 1.13 19.73 17.53
N ALA A 233 0.47 18.57 17.42
CA ALA A 233 1.14 17.28 17.35
C ALA A 233 2.01 17.18 16.09
N ASP A 234 1.52 17.70 14.96
CA ASP A 234 2.23 17.73 13.69
C ASP A 234 3.51 18.58 13.79
N PHE A 235 3.40 19.79 14.34
CA PHE A 235 4.54 20.68 14.54
C PHE A 235 5.60 20.05 15.45
N GLN A 236 5.17 19.46 16.57
CA GLN A 236 6.07 18.77 17.49
C GLN A 236 6.82 17.64 16.79
N LYS A 237 6.08 16.75 16.10
CA LYS A 237 6.70 15.58 15.47
C LYS A 237 7.59 15.97 14.28
N MET A 238 7.16 16.91 13.44
CA MET A 238 7.97 17.34 12.30
C MET A 238 9.26 18.06 12.75
N ASN A 239 9.23 18.83 13.85
CA ASN A 239 10.45 19.39 14.42
C ASN A 239 11.36 18.33 15.03
N GLU A 240 10.80 17.33 15.71
CA GLU A 240 11.58 16.19 16.22
C GLU A 240 12.31 15.46 15.08
N LEU A 241 11.62 15.22 13.96
CA LEU A 241 12.23 14.59 12.78
C LEU A 241 13.31 15.46 12.14
N ARG A 242 13.11 16.78 12.04
CA ARG A 242 14.14 17.71 11.53
C ARG A 242 15.36 17.77 12.44
N ALA A 243 15.14 17.82 13.76
CA ALA A 243 16.21 17.76 14.75
C ALA A 243 16.98 16.42 14.70
N ARG A 244 16.29 15.31 14.42
CA ARG A 244 16.94 14.02 14.18
C ARG A 244 17.85 14.05 12.95
N VAL A 245 17.44 14.72 11.87
CA VAL A 245 18.31 14.90 10.69
C VAL A 245 19.56 15.70 11.08
N ASP A 246 19.41 16.83 11.76
CA ASP A 246 20.54 17.65 12.23
C ASP A 246 21.48 16.89 13.17
N ALA A 247 20.96 15.96 13.96
CA ALA A 247 21.74 15.16 14.90
C ALA A 247 22.55 14.03 14.24
N ILE A 248 22.14 13.55 13.06
CA ILE A 248 22.72 12.38 12.40
C ILE A 248 23.59 12.77 11.20
N VAL A 249 23.17 13.74 10.40
CA VAL A 249 23.83 14.10 9.14
C VAL A 249 24.88 15.17 9.40
N GLU A 250 26.15 14.84 9.14
CA GLU A 250 27.30 15.67 9.54
C GLU A 250 27.47 16.93 8.67
N ASP A 251 27.19 16.84 7.38
CA ASP A 251 27.22 17.98 6.47
C ASP A 251 25.93 18.81 6.61
N PRO A 252 25.99 20.07 7.08
CA PRO A 252 24.82 20.90 7.29
C PRO A 252 24.04 21.20 6.01
N GLU A 253 24.69 21.24 4.84
CA GLU A 253 23.99 21.48 3.58
C GLU A 253 23.14 20.26 3.17
N THR A 254 23.72 19.07 3.25
CA THR A 254 23.00 17.81 3.03
C THR A 254 21.90 17.60 4.08
N ALA A 255 22.16 17.93 5.35
CA ALA A 255 21.17 17.86 6.42
C ALA A 255 19.96 18.76 6.12
N GLU A 256 20.17 20.00 5.69
CA GLU A 256 19.08 20.90 5.35
C GLU A 256 18.22 20.36 4.20
N LYS A 257 18.85 19.82 3.15
CA LYS A 257 18.16 19.21 2.01
C LYS A 257 17.35 17.96 2.40
N LEU A 258 17.74 17.24 3.45
CA LEU A 258 17.01 16.07 3.95
C LEU A 258 15.83 16.39 4.85
N LYS A 259 15.65 17.65 5.28
CA LYS A 259 14.56 18.04 6.18
C LYS A 259 13.22 18.09 5.45
N PRO A 260 12.19 17.35 5.93
CA PRO A 260 10.85 17.45 5.39
C PRO A 260 10.13 18.72 5.86
N TRP A 261 9.64 19.50 4.88
CA TRP A 261 8.89 20.75 5.09
C TRP A 261 7.45 20.63 4.54
N TYR A 262 6.70 19.69 5.12
CA TYR A 262 5.27 19.48 4.86
C TYR A 262 4.58 18.93 6.12
N ARG A 263 3.24 18.89 6.18
CA ARG A 263 2.52 18.29 7.32
C ARG A 263 2.70 16.77 7.34
N TYR A 264 2.91 16.15 8.50
CA TYR A 264 3.31 14.74 8.68
C TYR A 264 2.54 13.75 7.79
N MET A 265 1.21 13.85 7.74
CA MET A 265 0.35 12.95 6.95
C MET A 265 0.18 13.35 5.47
N CYS A 266 0.93 14.32 4.95
CA CYS A 266 0.96 14.61 3.51
C CYS A 266 1.63 13.49 2.70
N LYS A 267 2.47 12.67 3.35
CA LYS A 267 3.12 11.50 2.76
C LYS A 267 3.08 10.35 3.76
N ARG A 268 3.29 9.13 3.27
CA ARG A 268 3.42 7.98 4.17
C ARG A 268 4.69 8.13 5.02
N PRO A 269 4.58 8.00 6.36
CA PRO A 269 5.75 8.01 7.22
C PRO A 269 6.72 6.88 6.88
N THR A 270 8.01 7.16 7.00
CA THR A 270 9.07 6.16 6.78
C THR A 270 9.92 6.00 8.03
N PHE A 271 10.56 4.84 8.16
CA PHE A 271 11.29 4.46 9.37
C PHE A 271 12.61 3.81 8.95
N SER A 272 13.74 4.33 9.45
CA SER A 272 15.07 3.78 9.17
C SER A 272 16.07 4.17 10.24
N ASP A 273 16.94 3.22 10.55
CA ASP A 273 18.08 3.38 11.45
C ASP A 273 19.42 3.44 10.69
N GLY A 274 19.38 3.58 9.35
CA GLY A 274 20.59 3.67 8.52
C GLY A 274 20.50 4.59 7.31
N TYR A 275 19.32 5.10 6.95
CA TYR A 275 19.14 5.94 5.76
C TYR A 275 19.87 7.29 5.90
N LEU A 276 19.70 7.97 7.04
CA LEU A 276 20.30 9.28 7.26
C LEU A 276 21.82 9.16 7.40
N GLU A 277 22.28 8.14 8.13
CA GLU A 277 23.69 7.79 8.32
C GLU A 277 24.41 7.52 7.00
N THR A 278 23.69 7.06 5.98
CA THR A 278 24.27 6.76 4.66
C THR A 278 24.79 8.02 3.96
N PHE A 279 24.24 9.20 4.24
CA PHE A 279 24.68 10.45 3.62
C PHE A 279 25.99 11.01 4.21
N ASN A 280 26.49 10.46 5.31
CA ASN A 280 27.83 10.79 5.83
C ASN A 280 28.95 10.03 5.09
N ARG A 281 28.61 9.15 4.16
CA ARG A 281 29.59 8.37 3.40
C ARG A 281 30.18 9.23 2.28
N PRO A 282 31.50 9.20 2.05
CA PRO A 282 32.15 10.04 1.04
C PRO A 282 31.76 9.69 -0.40
N ASN A 283 31.22 8.50 -0.64
CA ASN A 283 30.77 8.03 -1.95
C ASN A 283 29.26 8.23 -2.19
N VAL A 284 28.57 8.99 -1.34
CA VAL A 284 27.13 9.25 -1.46
C VAL A 284 26.91 10.73 -1.67
N THR A 285 26.13 11.09 -2.69
CA THR A 285 25.76 12.47 -2.98
C THR A 285 24.25 12.59 -3.06
N LEU A 286 23.68 13.44 -2.21
CA LEU A 286 22.29 13.87 -2.36
C LEU A 286 22.20 14.92 -3.45
N VAL A 287 21.41 14.64 -4.49
CA VAL A 287 21.10 15.59 -5.57
C VAL A 287 19.68 16.09 -5.33
N ASP A 288 19.57 17.30 -4.79
CA ASP A 288 18.27 17.96 -4.65
C ASP A 288 17.78 18.47 -6.02
N THR A 289 16.55 18.13 -6.36
CA THR A 289 15.93 18.42 -7.65
C THR A 289 14.64 19.22 -7.51
N ALA A 290 14.32 19.72 -6.30
CA ALA A 290 13.04 20.37 -6.01
C ALA A 290 12.78 21.57 -6.95
N ASP A 291 13.77 22.45 -7.10
CA ASP A 291 13.68 23.66 -7.93
C ASP A 291 13.67 23.39 -9.45
N HIS A 292 13.95 22.14 -9.85
CA HIS A 292 13.98 21.70 -11.25
C HIS A 292 12.81 20.78 -11.61
N GLY A 293 11.89 20.53 -10.67
CA GLY A 293 10.73 19.65 -10.87
C GLY A 293 11.06 18.15 -10.92
N GLY A 294 12.33 17.76 -10.74
CA GLY A 294 12.83 16.40 -10.91
C GLY A 294 14.14 16.35 -11.69
N VAL A 295 14.53 15.14 -12.12
CA VAL A 295 15.53 14.96 -13.18
C VAL A 295 14.95 15.51 -14.49
N GLU A 296 15.65 16.44 -15.11
CA GLU A 296 15.16 17.17 -16.30
C GLU A 296 15.21 16.29 -17.54
N ARG A 297 16.35 15.65 -17.78
CA ARG A 297 16.61 14.75 -18.90
C ARG A 297 17.73 13.77 -18.61
N PHE A 298 17.88 12.79 -19.47
CA PHE A 298 19.09 11.98 -19.60
C PHE A 298 19.89 12.38 -20.83
N THR A 299 21.22 12.29 -20.72
CA THR A 299 22.10 12.15 -21.88
C THR A 299 22.39 10.66 -22.11
N GLU A 300 23.25 10.34 -23.08
CA GLU A 300 23.69 8.96 -23.28
C GLU A 300 24.37 8.33 -22.04
N ARG A 301 24.84 9.14 -21.08
CA ARG A 301 25.64 8.67 -19.94
C ARG A 301 25.31 9.31 -18.59
N ALA A 302 24.43 10.29 -18.52
CA ALA A 302 24.19 11.07 -17.31
C ALA A 302 22.73 11.42 -17.10
N ALA A 303 22.32 11.54 -15.84
CA ALA A 303 21.12 12.29 -15.45
C ALA A 303 21.48 13.78 -15.34
N VAL A 304 20.57 14.68 -15.74
CA VAL A 304 20.82 16.12 -15.70
C VAL A 304 19.83 16.83 -14.78
N VAL A 305 20.37 17.68 -13.91
CA VAL A 305 19.62 18.54 -12.98
C VAL A 305 20.32 19.90 -12.89
N GLY A 306 19.59 20.99 -13.11
CA GLY A 306 20.12 22.35 -13.08
C GLY A 306 21.24 22.58 -14.09
N GLY A 307 21.19 21.86 -15.23
CA GLY A 307 22.25 21.87 -16.24
C GLY A 307 23.54 21.11 -15.85
N VAL A 308 23.60 20.50 -14.66
CA VAL A 308 24.73 19.69 -14.20
C VAL A 308 24.52 18.22 -14.58
N GLU A 309 25.52 17.63 -15.23
CA GLU A 309 25.51 16.21 -15.61
C GLU A 309 26.08 15.33 -14.49
N TYR A 310 25.29 14.33 -14.10
CA TYR A 310 25.67 13.29 -13.14
C TYR A 310 25.84 11.97 -13.89
N GLU A 311 27.07 11.66 -14.29
CA GLU A 311 27.37 10.44 -15.02
C GLU A 311 27.07 9.20 -14.17
N ALA A 312 26.35 8.23 -14.75
CA ALA A 312 25.94 7.01 -14.08
C ALA A 312 26.10 5.81 -15.01
N ASP A 313 26.51 4.68 -14.46
CA ASP A 313 26.59 3.40 -15.18
C ASP A 313 25.29 2.61 -15.03
N CYS A 314 24.51 2.92 -13.98
CA CYS A 314 23.22 2.32 -13.67
C CYS A 314 22.25 3.37 -13.12
N VAL A 315 20.99 3.34 -13.59
CA VAL A 315 19.87 4.12 -13.02
C VAL A 315 18.85 3.17 -12.42
N ILE A 316 18.49 3.42 -11.17
CA ILE A 316 17.51 2.65 -10.40
C ILE A 316 16.30 3.56 -10.16
N PHE A 317 15.12 3.11 -10.60
CA PHE A 317 13.87 3.85 -10.38
C PHE A 317 13.20 3.41 -9.07
N GLY A 318 13.27 4.28 -8.06
CA GLY A 318 12.52 4.22 -6.80
C GLY A 318 11.23 5.06 -6.86
N THR A 319 10.63 5.16 -8.05
CA THR A 319 9.54 6.09 -8.39
C THR A 319 8.14 5.59 -8.02
N GLY A 320 8.03 4.40 -7.44
CA GLY A 320 6.81 3.88 -6.84
C GLY A 320 5.85 3.25 -7.83
N PHE A 321 4.55 3.40 -7.59
CA PHE A 321 3.49 2.69 -8.29
C PHE A 321 2.27 3.59 -8.49
N GLU A 322 1.38 3.21 -9.39
CA GLU A 322 0.01 3.73 -9.44
C GLU A 322 -0.78 3.20 -8.23
N VAL A 323 -0.89 4.02 -7.18
CA VAL A 323 -1.42 3.59 -5.88
C VAL A 323 -2.95 3.51 -5.88
N GLY A 324 -3.47 2.41 -5.32
CA GLY A 324 -4.92 2.25 -5.14
C GLY A 324 -5.67 1.87 -6.42
N VAL A 325 -4.93 1.54 -7.48
CA VAL A 325 -5.47 1.14 -8.78
C VAL A 325 -5.34 -0.38 -8.92
N SER A 326 -6.46 -1.08 -8.87
CA SER A 326 -6.51 -2.52 -9.18
C SER A 326 -6.48 -2.78 -10.69
N GLY A 327 -6.35 -4.05 -11.09
CA GLY A 327 -6.48 -4.44 -12.50
C GLY A 327 -7.83 -4.02 -13.10
N LEU A 328 -8.91 -4.14 -12.30
CA LEU A 328 -10.24 -3.66 -12.67
C LEU A 328 -10.27 -2.13 -12.83
N LEU A 329 -9.69 -1.38 -11.88
CA LEU A 329 -9.73 0.09 -11.89
C LEU A 329 -8.87 0.73 -13.00
N SER A 330 -7.73 0.11 -13.31
CA SER A 330 -6.86 0.54 -14.43
C SER A 330 -7.40 0.13 -15.80
N GLY A 331 -8.28 -0.86 -15.86
CA GLY A 331 -8.73 -1.48 -17.10
C GLY A 331 -7.77 -2.53 -17.66
N GLN A 332 -6.68 -2.87 -16.95
CA GLN A 332 -5.80 -3.98 -17.32
C GLN A 332 -6.48 -5.35 -17.19
N LEU A 333 -7.53 -5.43 -16.36
CA LEU A 333 -8.42 -6.59 -16.25
C LEU A 333 -9.85 -6.12 -16.56
N PRO A 334 -10.28 -6.08 -17.83
CA PRO A 334 -11.65 -5.74 -18.17
C PRO A 334 -12.61 -6.82 -17.67
N ALA A 335 -13.72 -6.37 -17.07
CA ALA A 335 -14.81 -7.23 -16.61
C ALA A 335 -16.14 -6.79 -17.23
N TYR A 336 -16.79 -7.74 -17.90
CA TYR A 336 -18.07 -7.57 -18.57
C TYR A 336 -19.15 -8.38 -17.84
N GLY A 337 -20.09 -7.69 -17.22
CA GLY A 337 -21.21 -8.29 -16.49
C GLY A 337 -22.37 -8.66 -17.41
N ARG A 338 -23.59 -8.64 -16.85
CA ARG A 338 -24.84 -8.87 -17.58
C ARG A 338 -24.94 -7.97 -18.82
N ASP A 339 -25.51 -8.51 -19.90
CA ASP A 339 -25.69 -7.83 -21.19
C ASP A 339 -24.39 -7.28 -21.81
N GLY A 340 -23.22 -7.78 -21.38
CA GLY A 340 -21.91 -7.33 -21.85
C GLY A 340 -21.49 -5.95 -21.33
N VAL A 341 -22.12 -5.43 -20.28
CA VAL A 341 -21.79 -4.13 -19.70
C VAL A 341 -20.41 -4.17 -19.04
N ALA A 342 -19.52 -3.24 -19.41
CA ALA A 342 -18.21 -3.11 -18.78
C ALA A 342 -18.29 -2.41 -17.42
N LEU A 343 -17.69 -3.01 -16.36
CA LEU A 343 -17.70 -2.47 -15.00
C LEU A 343 -17.21 -1.02 -14.93
N LEU A 344 -16.04 -0.76 -15.53
CA LEU A 344 -15.45 0.57 -15.55
C LEU A 344 -16.33 1.60 -16.26
N GLU A 345 -17.02 1.21 -17.33
CA GLU A 345 -17.90 2.13 -18.04
C GLU A 345 -19.13 2.47 -17.19
N ALA A 346 -19.72 1.49 -16.53
CA ALA A 346 -20.83 1.69 -15.60
C ALA A 346 -20.45 2.64 -14.45
N TRP A 347 -19.27 2.45 -13.87
CA TRP A 347 -18.76 3.30 -12.80
C TRP A 347 -18.32 4.68 -13.28
N ARG A 348 -17.76 4.82 -14.48
CA ARG A 348 -17.44 6.15 -15.06
C ARG A 348 -18.68 7.03 -15.19
N LYS A 349 -19.84 6.44 -15.49
CA LYS A 349 -21.11 7.16 -15.64
C LYS A 349 -21.74 7.58 -14.31
N THR A 350 -21.56 6.78 -13.25
CA THR A 350 -22.35 6.91 -12.02
C THR A 350 -21.54 7.09 -10.73
N GLY A 351 -20.21 7.05 -10.82
CA GLY A 351 -19.31 6.82 -9.69
C GLY A 351 -19.24 5.33 -9.30
N PRO A 352 -18.34 4.93 -8.39
CA PRO A 352 -18.35 3.58 -7.84
C PRO A 352 -19.69 3.25 -7.19
N ARG A 353 -20.22 2.06 -7.49
CA ARG A 353 -21.44 1.54 -6.87
C ARG A 353 -21.19 0.14 -6.38
N THR A 354 -21.23 -0.02 -5.06
CA THR A 354 -20.96 -1.29 -4.41
C THR A 354 -21.88 -1.54 -3.22
N LEU A 355 -21.87 -2.76 -2.72
CA LEU A 355 -22.26 -3.06 -1.34
C LEU A 355 -20.99 -3.42 -0.55
N HIS A 356 -20.71 -2.66 0.51
CA HIS A 356 -19.53 -2.82 1.39
C HIS A 356 -18.16 -2.82 0.68
N GLY A 357 -18.10 -2.38 -0.59
CA GLY A 357 -16.89 -2.43 -1.42
C GLY A 357 -16.61 -3.77 -2.11
N PHE A 358 -17.41 -4.82 -1.86
CA PHE A 358 -17.13 -6.18 -2.36
C PHE A 358 -17.87 -6.54 -3.64
N TYR A 359 -19.12 -6.11 -3.76
CA TYR A 359 -20.03 -6.52 -4.83
C TYR A 359 -20.42 -5.31 -5.68
N SER A 360 -20.83 -5.52 -6.93
CA SER A 360 -21.46 -4.48 -7.75
C SER A 360 -22.63 -5.08 -8.53
N ARG A 361 -23.77 -4.39 -8.55
CA ARG A 361 -24.96 -4.87 -9.26
C ARG A 361 -24.70 -4.93 -10.76
N GLY A 362 -25.18 -5.98 -11.42
CA GLY A 362 -24.89 -6.32 -12.82
C GLY A 362 -23.66 -7.22 -12.99
N PHE A 363 -22.92 -7.51 -11.92
CA PHE A 363 -21.69 -8.32 -11.92
C PHE A 363 -21.80 -9.46 -10.89
N PRO A 364 -22.74 -10.39 -11.08
CA PRO A 364 -22.98 -11.48 -10.13
C PRO A 364 -21.72 -12.32 -9.91
N ASN A 365 -21.53 -12.81 -8.68
CA ASN A 365 -20.40 -13.64 -8.26
C ASN A 365 -18.99 -13.04 -8.49
N LEU A 366 -18.88 -11.76 -8.82
CA LEU A 366 -17.62 -11.02 -8.88
C LEU A 366 -17.40 -10.28 -7.56
N PHE A 367 -16.33 -10.63 -6.85
CA PHE A 367 -15.94 -10.00 -5.60
C PHE A 367 -14.65 -9.23 -5.78
N MET A 368 -14.59 -8.01 -5.26
CA MET A 368 -13.43 -7.13 -5.34
C MET A 368 -12.81 -6.95 -3.96
N LEU A 369 -11.52 -7.23 -3.82
CA LEU A 369 -10.75 -6.86 -2.63
C LEU A 369 -10.05 -5.52 -2.90
N GLY A 370 -10.16 -4.58 -1.98
CA GLY A 370 -9.66 -3.22 -2.20
C GLY A 370 -10.20 -2.18 -1.23
N SER A 371 -9.92 -0.91 -1.51
CA SER A 371 -10.28 0.21 -0.62
C SER A 371 -11.55 0.96 -1.04
N VAL A 372 -12.03 0.78 -2.28
CA VAL A 372 -13.20 1.50 -2.80
C VAL A 372 -14.44 1.11 -2.00
N GLN A 373 -15.10 2.11 -1.42
CA GLN A 373 -16.31 2.00 -0.61
C GLN A 373 -16.19 0.96 0.52
N SER A 374 -14.97 0.78 1.02
CA SER A 374 -14.60 -0.08 2.13
C SER A 374 -13.78 0.74 3.15
N ALA A 375 -13.24 0.09 4.18
CA ALA A 375 -12.35 0.73 5.15
C ALA A 375 -10.88 0.41 4.88
N SER A 376 -10.00 1.34 5.26
CA SER A 376 -8.54 1.21 5.14
C SER A 376 -7.86 1.33 6.50
N SER A 377 -6.69 0.71 6.62
CA SER A 377 -5.81 0.79 7.79
C SER A 377 -4.35 0.72 7.34
N VAL A 378 -3.43 1.19 8.17
CA VAL A 378 -1.98 1.10 7.92
C VAL A 378 -1.46 -0.34 7.88
N ASN A 379 -2.13 -1.28 8.56
CA ASN A 379 -1.87 -2.70 8.40
C ASN A 379 -2.77 -3.29 7.32
N TYR A 380 -2.34 -3.19 6.06
CA TYR A 380 -3.13 -3.66 4.93
C TYR A 380 -3.35 -5.18 4.91
N VAL A 381 -2.46 -5.97 5.53
CA VAL A 381 -2.66 -7.42 5.66
C VAL A 381 -3.87 -7.73 6.55
N HIS A 382 -4.11 -6.92 7.59
CA HIS A 382 -5.31 -7.05 8.42
C HIS A 382 -6.58 -6.71 7.63
N VAL A 383 -6.54 -5.67 6.78
CA VAL A 383 -7.65 -5.35 5.87
C VAL A 383 -7.96 -6.55 4.98
N LEU A 384 -6.96 -7.12 4.31
CA LEU A 384 -7.16 -8.27 3.43
C LEU A 384 -7.69 -9.51 4.16
N ASP A 385 -7.26 -9.77 5.40
CA ASP A 385 -7.74 -10.87 6.23
C ASP A 385 -9.26 -10.77 6.50
N GLU A 386 -9.73 -9.59 6.91
CA GLU A 386 -11.16 -9.33 7.15
C GLU A 386 -11.99 -9.39 5.86
N GLN A 387 -11.47 -8.85 4.75
CA GLN A 387 -12.14 -8.89 3.45
C GLN A 387 -12.22 -10.33 2.89
N ALA A 388 -11.13 -11.09 2.95
CA ALA A 388 -11.09 -12.47 2.48
C ALA A 388 -12.03 -13.36 3.31
N THR A 389 -12.04 -13.18 4.63
CA THR A 389 -12.97 -13.88 5.54
C THR A 389 -14.42 -13.56 5.19
N HIS A 390 -14.76 -12.27 4.98
CA HIS A 390 -16.10 -11.87 4.60
C HIS A 390 -16.58 -12.54 3.31
N VAL A 391 -15.76 -12.49 2.25
CA VAL A 391 -16.10 -13.09 0.95
C VAL A 391 -16.21 -14.61 1.06
N ALA A 392 -15.29 -15.27 1.79
CA ALA A 392 -15.32 -16.71 2.00
C ALA A 392 -16.60 -17.18 2.71
N GLU A 393 -17.03 -16.47 3.77
CA GLU A 393 -18.26 -16.80 4.49
C GLU A 393 -19.51 -16.63 3.63
N VAL A 394 -19.59 -15.57 2.80
CA VAL A 394 -20.72 -15.36 1.89
C VAL A 394 -20.77 -16.43 0.80
N ILE A 395 -19.62 -16.81 0.21
CA ILE A 395 -19.56 -17.90 -0.77
C ILE A 395 -19.95 -19.24 -0.12
N ALA A 396 -19.50 -19.50 1.11
CA ALA A 396 -19.86 -20.70 1.85
C ALA A 396 -21.37 -20.78 2.11
N GLU A 397 -21.98 -19.66 2.49
CA GLU A 397 -23.43 -19.57 2.70
C GLU A 397 -24.22 -19.73 1.40
N ALA A 398 -23.78 -19.10 0.30
CA ALA A 398 -24.39 -19.27 -1.01
C ALA A 398 -24.41 -20.76 -1.42
N ARG A 399 -23.28 -21.45 -1.25
CA ARG A 399 -23.18 -22.90 -1.48
C ARG A 399 -24.11 -23.69 -0.58
N ARG A 400 -24.20 -23.36 0.71
CA ARG A 400 -25.09 -24.02 1.68
C ARG A 400 -26.57 -23.88 1.29
N ARG A 401 -26.97 -22.71 0.77
CA ARG A 401 -28.34 -22.42 0.33
C ARG A 401 -28.65 -22.89 -1.09
N GLY A 402 -27.64 -23.33 -1.85
CA GLY A 402 -27.80 -23.66 -3.27
C GLY A 402 -28.03 -22.45 -4.18
N VAL A 403 -27.65 -21.25 -3.71
CA VAL A 403 -27.75 -20.00 -4.48
C VAL A 403 -26.68 -19.98 -5.56
N ARG A 404 -27.07 -19.73 -6.80
CA ARG A 404 -26.16 -19.72 -7.96
C ARG A 404 -25.58 -18.34 -8.27
N CYS A 405 -26.28 -17.28 -7.87
CA CYS A 405 -25.92 -15.91 -8.16
C CYS A 405 -25.92 -15.10 -6.86
N VAL A 406 -24.73 -14.66 -6.45
CA VAL A 406 -24.50 -13.72 -5.36
C VAL A 406 -24.40 -12.33 -5.98
N GLU A 407 -25.40 -11.49 -5.75
CA GLU A 407 -25.50 -10.16 -6.37
C GLU A 407 -26.28 -9.22 -5.45
N PRO A 408 -25.79 -7.99 -5.18
CA PRO A 408 -26.50 -7.07 -4.29
C PRO A 408 -27.81 -6.59 -4.91
N THR A 409 -28.84 -6.48 -4.07
CA THR A 409 -30.08 -5.79 -4.46
C THR A 409 -29.80 -4.32 -4.79
N ALA A 410 -30.68 -3.71 -5.60
CA ALA A 410 -30.56 -2.30 -5.96
C ALA A 410 -30.70 -1.40 -4.72
N GLU A 411 -31.53 -1.81 -3.78
CA GLU A 411 -31.76 -1.15 -2.50
C GLU A 411 -30.49 -1.15 -1.65
N ALA A 412 -29.83 -2.30 -1.50
CA ALA A 412 -28.62 -2.42 -0.68
C ALA A 412 -27.45 -1.61 -1.25
N GLU A 413 -27.22 -1.68 -2.57
CA GLU A 413 -26.19 -0.88 -3.25
C GLU A 413 -26.45 0.63 -3.10
N THR A 414 -27.72 1.05 -3.27
CA THR A 414 -28.11 2.47 -3.13
C THR A 414 -27.95 2.95 -1.68
N ALA A 415 -28.38 2.14 -0.71
CA ALA A 415 -28.25 2.43 0.70
C ALA A 415 -26.78 2.56 1.11
N TRP A 416 -25.91 1.65 0.65
CA TRP A 416 -24.48 1.72 0.94
C TRP A 416 -23.84 2.98 0.35
N GLY A 417 -24.15 3.31 -0.90
CA GLY A 417 -23.71 4.57 -1.50
C GLY A 417 -24.14 5.79 -0.69
N ALA A 418 -25.33 5.78 -0.09
CA ALA A 418 -25.78 6.86 0.79
C ALA A 418 -24.98 6.91 2.10
N VAL A 419 -24.62 5.76 2.69
CA VAL A 419 -23.75 5.68 3.88
C VAL A 419 -22.36 6.27 3.59
N ILE A 420 -21.71 5.85 2.50
CA ILE A 420 -20.40 6.38 2.09
C ILE A 420 -20.49 7.90 1.91
N ARG A 421 -21.54 8.38 1.25
CA ARG A 421 -21.75 9.81 1.04
C ARG A 421 -21.97 10.57 2.35
N ALA A 422 -22.80 10.07 3.25
CA ALA A 422 -23.11 10.74 4.51
C ALA A 422 -21.89 10.84 5.44
N LYS A 423 -21.01 9.82 5.40
CA LYS A 423 -19.86 9.69 6.29
C LYS A 423 -18.53 10.13 5.67
N SER A 424 -18.52 10.53 4.39
CA SER A 424 -17.27 10.89 3.70
C SER A 424 -16.57 12.05 4.40
N VAL A 425 -15.32 11.84 4.80
CA VAL A 425 -14.48 12.88 5.38
C VAL A 425 -14.05 13.85 4.28
N ASP A 426 -14.25 15.15 4.53
CA ASP A 426 -13.66 16.21 3.71
C ASP A 426 -12.19 16.42 4.10
N LEU A 427 -11.29 15.98 3.22
CA LEU A 427 -9.85 16.16 3.35
C LEU A 427 -9.30 17.19 2.36
N TYR A 428 -10.16 17.87 1.61
CA TYR A 428 -9.75 18.70 0.49
C TYR A 428 -8.79 19.81 0.92
N LYS A 429 -9.13 20.54 1.99
CA LYS A 429 -8.28 21.61 2.52
C LYS A 429 -6.90 21.07 2.91
N PHE A 430 -6.86 20.04 3.75
CA PHE A 430 -5.61 19.41 4.19
C PHE A 430 -4.76 18.94 3.01
N GLN A 431 -5.36 18.22 2.07
CA GLN A 431 -4.64 17.68 0.91
C GLN A 431 -4.20 18.76 -0.08
N SER A 432 -4.89 19.90 -0.16
CA SER A 432 -4.50 21.04 -0.98
C SER A 432 -3.30 21.79 -0.41
N GLU A 433 -3.13 21.77 0.91
CA GLU A 433 -1.96 22.33 1.61
C GLU A 433 -0.73 21.39 1.56
N CYS A 434 -0.94 20.13 1.18
CA CYS A 434 0.12 19.14 1.09
C CYS A 434 0.94 19.24 -0.20
N THR A 435 2.26 19.01 -0.08
CA THR A 435 3.12 18.79 -1.25
C THR A 435 2.58 17.64 -2.12
N PRO A 436 2.74 17.69 -3.45
CA PRO A 436 2.29 16.63 -4.36
C PRO A 436 2.76 15.23 -3.95
N GLY A 437 1.83 14.27 -3.97
CA GLY A 437 2.11 12.85 -3.78
C GLY A 437 0.86 12.00 -3.98
N TYR A 438 0.99 10.68 -3.76
CA TYR A 438 -0.12 9.76 -4.08
C TYR A 438 -1.36 9.93 -3.18
N TYR A 439 -1.25 10.53 -1.99
CA TYR A 439 -2.40 10.82 -1.13
C TYR A 439 -3.32 11.92 -1.70
N ASN A 440 -2.78 12.86 -2.47
CA ASN A 440 -3.54 13.99 -3.05
C ASN A 440 -3.50 13.98 -4.58
N ALA A 441 -3.32 12.81 -5.20
CA ALA A 441 -3.23 12.64 -6.65
C ALA A 441 -2.28 13.65 -7.32
N GLU A 442 -1.07 13.77 -6.77
CA GLU A 442 -0.02 14.66 -7.28
C GLU A 442 -0.44 16.14 -7.26
N GLY A 443 -1.13 16.57 -6.19
CA GLY A 443 -1.58 17.96 -6.02
C GLY A 443 -2.98 18.25 -6.59
N MET A 444 -3.71 17.22 -7.02
CA MET A 444 -5.09 17.29 -7.53
C MET A 444 -6.07 16.56 -6.58
N PRO A 445 -6.24 17.04 -5.33
CA PRO A 445 -7.05 16.35 -4.33
C PRO A 445 -8.52 16.28 -4.74
N ARG A 446 -9.18 15.20 -4.29
CA ARG A 446 -10.62 15.03 -4.52
C ARG A 446 -11.39 15.63 -3.35
N PRO A 447 -12.53 16.31 -3.61
CA PRO A 447 -13.33 16.90 -2.54
C PRO A 447 -14.01 15.85 -1.65
N ARG A 448 -14.09 14.60 -2.10
CA ARG A 448 -14.79 13.53 -1.39
C ARG A 448 -13.99 12.24 -1.38
N SER A 449 -13.93 11.62 -0.21
CA SER A 449 -13.46 10.25 -0.05
C SER A 449 -14.54 9.24 -0.44
N GLU A 450 -14.14 8.21 -1.18
CA GLU A 450 -14.96 7.01 -1.46
C GLU A 450 -14.65 5.89 -0.44
N SER A 451 -14.19 6.22 0.76
CA SER A 451 -13.92 5.26 1.84
C SER A 451 -14.98 5.35 2.94
N TYR A 452 -15.14 4.27 3.71
CA TYR A 452 -16.01 4.24 4.87
C TYR A 452 -15.49 5.15 6.00
N GLY A 453 -16.34 6.08 6.46
CA GLY A 453 -15.94 7.21 7.30
C GLY A 453 -15.82 6.97 8.81
N ASP A 454 -16.43 5.91 9.37
CA ASP A 454 -16.33 5.65 10.82
C ASP A 454 -15.08 4.80 11.16
N GLY A 455 -14.29 4.46 10.15
CA GLY A 455 -13.04 3.74 10.32
C GLY A 455 -13.14 2.21 10.24
N PRO A 456 -11.97 1.54 10.26
CA PRO A 456 -11.86 0.10 10.00
C PRO A 456 -12.49 -0.77 11.10
N ILE A 457 -12.43 -0.36 12.37
CA ILE A 457 -13.02 -1.15 13.47
C ILE A 457 -14.53 -1.24 13.31
N ALA A 458 -15.19 -0.07 13.19
CA ALA A 458 -16.63 0.00 12.97
C ALA A 458 -17.06 -0.73 11.69
N PHE A 459 -16.24 -0.66 10.63
CA PHE A 459 -16.50 -1.38 9.39
C PHE A 459 -16.45 -2.91 9.56
N TYR A 460 -15.44 -3.44 10.27
CA TYR A 460 -15.31 -4.88 10.51
C TYR A 460 -16.47 -5.41 11.36
N GLU A 461 -16.90 -4.65 12.38
CA GLU A 461 -18.09 -4.99 13.16
C GLU A 461 -19.38 -4.94 12.32
N LEU A 462 -19.50 -3.95 11.44
CA LEU A 462 -20.65 -3.81 10.54
C LEU A 462 -20.78 -5.03 9.65
N ILE A 463 -19.71 -5.44 8.97
CA ILE A 463 -19.78 -6.58 8.05
C ILE A 463 -19.96 -7.91 8.78
N ARG A 464 -19.44 -8.07 10.00
CA ARG A 464 -19.66 -9.27 10.84
C ARG A 464 -21.11 -9.36 11.29
N ARG A 465 -21.69 -8.27 11.80
CA ARG A 465 -23.11 -8.21 12.19
C ARG A 465 -24.03 -8.45 11.00
N TRP A 466 -23.75 -7.80 9.87
CA TRP A 466 -24.50 -8.01 8.62
C TRP A 466 -24.53 -9.49 8.21
N ARG A 467 -23.40 -10.22 8.35
CA ARG A 467 -23.37 -11.66 8.07
C ARG A 467 -24.18 -12.49 9.08
N ALA A 468 -24.13 -12.12 10.36
CA ALA A 468 -24.77 -12.88 11.45
C ALA A 468 -26.29 -12.62 11.59
N GLU A 469 -26.76 -11.43 11.23
CA GLU A 469 -28.12 -10.93 11.52
C GLU A 469 -29.03 -10.91 10.26
N GLY A 470 -28.79 -11.84 9.31
CA GLY A 470 -29.64 -12.00 8.13
C GLY A 470 -29.34 -11.05 6.96
N GLY A 471 -28.36 -10.16 7.09
CA GLY A 471 -28.00 -9.21 6.03
C GLY A 471 -27.55 -9.89 4.72
N MET A 472 -27.04 -11.13 4.77
CA MET A 472 -26.68 -11.88 3.54
C MET A 472 -27.85 -12.06 2.58
N ASP A 473 -29.11 -11.94 3.02
CA ASP A 473 -30.27 -12.00 2.14
C ASP A 473 -30.24 -10.89 1.07
N GLU A 474 -29.56 -9.77 1.32
CA GLU A 474 -29.34 -8.68 0.36
C GLU A 474 -28.47 -9.08 -0.83
N VAL A 475 -27.71 -10.18 -0.74
CA VAL A 475 -26.88 -10.71 -1.84
C VAL A 475 -27.25 -12.13 -2.26
N LEU A 476 -28.00 -12.85 -1.42
CA LEU A 476 -28.39 -14.25 -1.65
C LEU A 476 -29.88 -14.43 -1.98
N GLY A 477 -30.69 -13.38 -1.89
CA GLY A 477 -32.16 -13.44 -1.98
C GLY A 477 -32.76 -13.45 -3.39
N SER A 478 -31.97 -13.79 -4.42
CA SER A 478 -32.44 -13.84 -5.83
C SER A 478 -32.86 -15.24 -6.25
#